data_AF-A0A534LN85-F1
#
_entry.id   AF-A0A534LN85-F1
#
_cell.length_a   1.000
_cell.length_b   1.000
_cell.length_c   1.000
_cell.angle_alpha   90.00
_cell.angle_beta   90.00
_cell.angle_gamma   90.00
#
_symmetry.space_group_name_H-M   'P 1'
#
loop_
_entity.id
_entity.type
_entity.pdbx_description
1 polymer ?
#
loop_
_entity_poly.entity_id
_entity_poly.type
_entity_poly.pdbx_seq_one_letter_code
_entity_poly.pdbx_strand_id
1 'polypeptide(L)'
;MSAERQKIRAAEWLYRWNLSMSILGIVFTILTFVGVFTLVLHQYFAEFGLDEAEVLLVLLAVVLVIIFGFGFYLDKFLRFWSAQTTVATVRNQFLTSALYQKELLIMKYSQIPQMEGLLHLIEELPDSPGKTRLVDHFRESLRKLHQTVETKEWEVTPEERTY
;
A
#
# COMPACT_ATOMS: atom_id res chain seq x y z
N MET A 1 -20.78 8.65 -16.06
CA MET A 1 -19.55 8.21 -15.37
C MET A 1 -19.91 6.99 -14.53
N SER A 2 -19.22 5.84 -14.67
CA SER A 2 -19.55 4.63 -13.90
C SER A 2 -19.18 4.78 -12.42
N ALA A 3 -19.95 4.15 -11.53
CA ALA A 3 -19.72 4.16 -10.08
C ALA A 3 -18.32 3.68 -9.68
N GLU A 4 -17.76 2.75 -10.46
CA GLU A 4 -16.41 2.21 -10.29
C GLU A 4 -15.32 3.28 -10.49
N ARG A 5 -15.44 4.13 -11.53
CA ARG A 5 -14.52 5.26 -11.75
C ARG A 5 -14.59 6.30 -10.62
N GLN A 6 -15.74 6.47 -9.98
CA GLN A 6 -15.89 7.39 -8.85
C GLN A 6 -15.21 6.83 -7.60
N LYS A 7 -15.33 5.52 -7.32
CA LYS A 7 -14.62 4.85 -6.22
C LYS A 7 -13.10 4.97 -6.34
N ILE A 8 -12.56 4.73 -7.55
CA ILE A 8 -11.12 4.83 -7.82
C ILE A 8 -10.63 6.27 -7.58
N ARG A 9 -11.33 7.29 -8.09
CA ARG A 9 -10.97 8.70 -7.84
C ARG A 9 -11.01 9.08 -6.37
N ALA A 10 -12.01 8.60 -5.62
CA ALA A 10 -12.11 8.87 -4.20
C ALA A 10 -10.93 8.27 -3.42
N ALA A 11 -10.53 7.05 -3.76
CA ALA A 11 -9.40 6.40 -3.13
C ALA A 11 -8.05 7.03 -3.52
N GLU A 12 -7.87 7.44 -4.79
CA GLU A 12 -6.71 8.24 -5.21
C GLU A 12 -6.58 9.52 -4.40
N TRP A 13 -7.70 10.21 -4.21
CA TRP A 13 -7.74 11.45 -3.43
C TRP A 13 -7.39 11.21 -1.96
N LEU A 14 -7.99 10.21 -1.32
CA LEU A 14 -7.70 9.84 0.08
C LEU A 14 -6.23 9.44 0.27
N TYR A 15 -5.66 8.69 -0.67
CA TYR A 15 -4.26 8.30 -0.60
C TYR A 15 -3.33 9.51 -0.73
N ARG A 16 -3.58 10.39 -1.72
CA ARG A 16 -2.83 11.65 -1.86
C ARG A 16 -2.93 12.51 -0.62
N TRP A 17 -4.11 12.59 -0.01
CA TRP A 17 -4.34 13.31 1.24
C TRP A 17 -3.48 12.75 2.37
N ASN A 18 -3.52 11.43 2.60
CA ASN A 18 -2.73 10.78 3.65
C ASN A 18 -1.22 10.96 3.44
N LEU A 19 -0.75 10.80 2.21
CA LEU A 19 0.67 10.98 1.87
C LEU A 19 1.10 12.44 2.06
N SER A 20 0.23 13.40 1.74
CA SER A 20 0.47 14.83 1.99
C SER A 20 0.56 15.13 3.48
N MET A 21 -0.33 14.56 4.31
CA MET A 21 -0.28 14.70 5.77
C MET A 21 1.03 14.13 6.35
N SER A 22 1.48 12.98 5.85
CA SER A 22 2.74 12.37 6.27
C SER A 22 3.94 13.25 5.92
N ILE A 23 3.97 13.84 4.72
CA ILE A 23 5.03 14.77 4.31
C ILE A 23 5.01 16.05 5.15
N LEU A 24 3.84 16.62 5.40
CA LEU A 24 3.72 17.79 6.28
C LEU A 24 4.28 17.49 7.68
N GLY A 25 3.96 16.31 8.22
CA GLY A 25 4.54 15.85 9.49
C GLY A 25 6.07 15.83 9.47
N ILE A 26 6.67 15.24 8.44
CA ILE A 26 8.14 15.21 8.26
C ILE A 26 8.72 16.64 8.19
N VAL A 27 8.09 17.53 7.43
CA VAL A 27 8.53 18.93 7.30
C VAL A 27 8.51 19.64 8.66
N PHE A 28 7.42 19.51 9.43
CA PHE A 28 7.33 20.09 10.78
C PHE A 28 8.35 19.50 11.75
N THR A 29 8.61 18.19 11.67
CA THR A 29 9.66 17.55 12.46
C THR A 29 11.04 18.13 12.12
N ILE A 30 11.39 18.24 10.84
CA ILE A 30 12.66 18.83 10.41
C ILE A 30 12.77 20.29 10.87
N LEU A 31 11.71 21.10 10.72
CA LEU A 31 11.70 22.49 11.17
C LEU A 31 11.87 22.61 12.70
N THR A 32 11.28 21.70 13.47
CA THR A 32 11.53 21.63 14.92
C THR A 32 13.00 21.32 15.22
N PHE A 33 13.59 20.41 14.45
CA PHE A 33 15.01 20.09 14.58
C PHE A 33 15.93 21.24 14.18
N VAL A 34 15.52 22.15 13.27
CA VAL A 34 16.32 23.36 12.96
C VAL A 34 16.55 24.19 14.22
N GLY A 35 15.55 24.35 15.08
CA GLY A 35 15.71 25.06 16.36
C GLY A 35 16.72 24.36 17.28
N VAL A 36 16.60 23.03 17.42
CA VAL A 36 17.54 22.22 18.21
C VAL A 36 18.97 22.30 17.65
N PHE A 37 19.12 22.19 16.33
CA PHE A 37 20.43 22.28 15.67
C PHE A 37 21.02 23.69 15.73
N THR A 38 20.19 24.73 15.75
CA THR A 38 20.68 26.10 15.97
C THR A 38 21.36 26.19 17.34
N LEU A 39 20.72 25.70 18.40
CA LEU A 39 21.30 25.70 19.75
C LEU A 39 22.58 24.85 19.86
N VAL A 40 22.61 23.69 19.22
CA VAL A 40 23.76 22.77 19.27
C VAL A 40 24.92 23.27 18.41
N LEU A 41 24.65 23.82 17.22
CA LEU A 41 25.67 24.20 16.26
C LEU A 41 26.11 25.66 16.39
N HIS A 42 25.37 26.51 17.12
CA HIS A 42 25.72 27.92 17.29
C HIS A 42 27.16 28.11 17.76
N GLN A 43 27.66 27.26 18.67
CA GLN A 43 29.05 27.33 19.15
C GLN A 43 30.09 27.20 18.02
N TYR A 44 29.83 26.36 17.02
CA TYR A 44 30.71 26.20 15.86
C TYR A 44 30.60 27.37 14.89
N PHE A 45 29.40 27.93 14.72
CA PHE A 45 29.18 29.09 13.85
C PHE A 45 29.63 30.42 14.49
N ALA A 46 29.70 30.48 15.82
CA ALA A 46 30.26 31.62 16.55
C ALA A 46 31.75 31.81 16.23
N GLU A 47 32.49 30.74 15.90
CA GLU A 47 33.87 30.84 15.40
C GLU A 47 33.96 31.59 14.05
N PHE A 48 32.89 31.57 13.26
CA PHE A 48 32.75 32.33 12.02
C PHE A 48 32.17 33.74 12.23
N GLY A 49 31.92 34.14 13.49
CA GLY A 49 31.39 35.45 13.84
C GLY A 49 29.88 35.62 13.62
N LEU A 50 29.13 34.52 13.49
CA LEU A 50 27.68 34.56 13.26
C LEU A 50 26.90 34.60 14.58
N ASP A 51 25.89 35.46 14.63
CA ASP A 51 24.93 35.51 15.74
C ASP A 51 23.88 34.39 15.63
N GLU A 52 23.19 34.06 16.73
CA GLU A 52 22.21 32.98 16.80
C GLU A 52 21.11 33.09 15.73
N ALA A 53 20.62 34.31 15.49
CA ALA A 53 19.62 34.58 14.45
C ALA A 53 20.14 34.29 13.03
N GLU A 54 21.42 34.57 12.77
CA GLU A 54 22.05 34.33 11.47
C GLU A 54 22.26 32.83 11.25
N VAL A 55 22.68 32.10 12.29
CA VAL A 55 22.79 30.63 12.26
C VAL A 55 21.44 29.99 11.97
N LEU A 56 20.38 30.46 12.63
CA LEU A 56 19.01 29.98 12.39
C LEU A 56 18.61 30.18 10.92
N LEU A 57 18.85 31.36 10.37
CA LEU A 57 18.52 31.68 8.98
C LEU A 57 19.29 30.81 7.98
N VAL A 58 20.59 30.58 8.23
CA VAL A 58 21.42 29.72 7.39
C VAL A 58 20.91 28.27 7.43
N LEU A 59 20.67 27.72 8.62
CA LEU A 59 20.16 26.36 8.76
C LEU A 59 18.77 26.20 8.15
N LEU A 60 17.89 27.19 8.33
CA LEU A 60 16.58 27.21 7.70
C LEU A 60 16.70 27.23 6.17
N ALA A 61 17.57 28.08 5.60
CA ALA A 61 17.79 28.15 4.16
C ALA A 61 18.30 26.81 3.61
N VAL A 62 19.27 26.17 4.28
CA VAL A 62 19.80 24.85 3.90
C VAL A 62 18.68 23.79 3.91
N VAL A 63 17.89 23.75 4.98
CA VAL A 63 16.77 22.80 5.10
C VAL A 63 15.74 23.01 4.01
N LEU A 64 15.35 24.26 3.72
CA LEU A 64 14.40 24.56 2.65
C LEU A 64 14.94 24.11 1.29
N VAL A 65 16.21 24.40 0.99
CA VAL A 65 16.86 23.96 -0.26
C VAL A 65 16.84 22.43 -0.38
N ILE A 66 17.11 21.70 0.70
CA ILE A 66 17.07 20.24 0.70
C ILE A 66 15.64 19.73 0.50
N ILE A 67 14.64 20.25 1.23
CA ILE A 67 13.24 19.82 1.13
C ILE A 67 12.70 20.08 -0.27
N PHE A 68 12.84 21.31 -0.78
CA PHE A 68 12.36 21.67 -2.10
C PHE A 68 13.15 20.98 -3.21
N GLY A 69 14.48 20.91 -3.09
CA GLY A 69 15.35 20.24 -4.06
C GLY A 69 15.03 18.76 -4.17
N PHE A 70 14.88 18.07 -3.04
CA PHE A 70 14.52 16.66 -3.01
C PHE A 70 13.09 16.43 -3.51
N GLY A 71 12.13 17.24 -3.08
CA GLY A 71 10.74 17.18 -3.56
C GLY A 71 10.64 17.36 -5.08
N PHE A 72 11.33 18.36 -5.63
CA PHE A 72 11.38 18.60 -7.07
C PHE A 72 12.08 17.46 -7.82
N TYR A 73 13.17 16.93 -7.27
CA TYR A 73 13.89 15.81 -7.85
C TYR A 73 13.01 14.55 -7.92
N LEU A 74 12.34 14.19 -6.82
CA LEU A 74 11.44 13.05 -6.74
C LEU A 74 10.28 13.16 -7.73
N ASP A 75 9.70 14.36 -7.87
CA ASP A 75 8.57 14.55 -8.77
C ASP A 75 9.00 14.56 -10.24
N LYS A 76 10.02 15.35 -10.58
CA LYS A 76 10.44 15.54 -11.97
C LYS A 76 11.11 14.32 -12.58
N PHE A 77 12.00 13.66 -11.84
CA PHE A 77 12.82 12.58 -12.40
C PHE A 77 12.25 11.19 -12.09
N LEU A 78 11.75 11.00 -10.86
CA LEU A 78 11.26 9.69 -10.43
C LEU A 78 9.74 9.53 -10.61
N ARG A 79 9.03 10.60 -11.01
CA ARG A 79 7.56 10.61 -11.13
C ARG A 79 6.89 9.99 -9.89
N PHE A 80 7.48 10.25 -8.72
CA PHE A 80 7.20 9.52 -7.49
C PHE A 80 5.71 9.53 -7.17
N TRP A 81 5.07 10.69 -7.31
CA TRP A 81 3.64 10.85 -7.05
C TRP A 81 2.76 10.02 -7.98
N SER A 82 3.08 9.98 -9.28
CA SER A 82 2.36 9.13 -10.23
C SER A 82 2.53 7.66 -9.86
N ALA A 83 3.77 7.21 -9.64
CA ALA A 83 4.06 5.82 -9.31
C ALA A 83 3.41 5.38 -8.00
N GLN A 84 3.46 6.19 -6.96
CA GLN A 84 2.81 5.89 -5.67
C GLN A 84 1.29 5.85 -5.80
N THR A 85 0.69 6.76 -6.56
CA THR A 85 -0.77 6.72 -6.79
C THR A 85 -1.20 5.48 -7.57
N THR A 86 -0.44 5.08 -8.60
CA THR A 86 -0.71 3.84 -9.34
C THR A 86 -0.53 2.62 -8.47
N VAL A 87 0.52 2.56 -7.65
CA VAL A 87 0.71 1.46 -6.70
C VAL A 87 -0.43 1.43 -5.69
N ALA A 88 -0.84 2.58 -5.15
CA ALA A 88 -1.93 2.62 -4.17
C ALA A 88 -3.28 2.21 -4.76
N THR A 89 -3.56 2.51 -6.03
CA THR A 89 -4.83 2.15 -6.66
C THR A 89 -4.85 0.74 -7.20
N VAL A 90 -3.79 0.34 -7.91
CA VAL A 90 -3.64 -1.03 -8.44
C VAL A 90 -3.47 -2.00 -7.29
N ARG A 91 -2.97 -1.55 -6.12
CA ARG A 91 -2.83 -2.39 -4.93
C ARG A 91 -3.94 -2.41 -3.91
N ASN A 92 -5.01 -1.69 -4.17
CA ASN A 92 -6.13 -1.65 -3.26
C ASN A 92 -7.15 -2.74 -3.61
N GLN A 93 -7.24 -3.75 -2.76
CA GLN A 93 -8.19 -4.87 -2.88
C GLN A 93 -9.67 -4.42 -2.89
N PHE A 94 -9.96 -3.18 -2.49
CA PHE A 94 -11.30 -2.58 -2.58
C PHE A 94 -11.59 -1.87 -3.91
N LEU A 95 -10.58 -1.68 -4.75
CA LEU A 95 -10.69 -0.97 -6.04
C LEU A 95 -10.50 -1.88 -7.24
N THR A 96 -9.82 -3.01 -7.06
CA THR A 96 -9.57 -3.98 -8.13
C THR A 96 -10.31 -5.28 -7.83
N SER A 97 -11.26 -5.62 -8.68
CA SER A 97 -11.85 -6.97 -8.76
C SER A 97 -10.89 -7.99 -9.37
N ALA A 98 -9.78 -7.52 -9.95
CA ALA A 98 -8.79 -8.36 -10.61
C ALA A 98 -7.70 -8.84 -9.63
N LEU A 99 -7.37 -10.13 -9.72
CA LEU A 99 -6.23 -10.69 -9.01
C LEU A 99 -4.91 -10.22 -9.64
N TYR A 100 -3.93 -9.96 -8.79
CA TYR A 100 -2.59 -9.65 -9.30
C TYR A 100 -1.90 -10.88 -9.83
N GLN A 101 -0.92 -10.68 -10.72
CA GLN A 101 -0.10 -11.76 -11.25
C GLN A 101 0.53 -12.64 -10.16
N LYS A 102 1.09 -12.05 -9.09
CA LYS A 102 1.65 -12.83 -7.98
C LYS A 102 0.60 -13.67 -7.25
N GLU A 103 -0.60 -13.11 -7.05
CA GLU A 103 -1.69 -13.76 -6.31
C GLU A 103 -2.28 -14.88 -7.17
N LEU A 104 -2.47 -14.63 -8.46
CA LEU A 104 -2.90 -15.62 -9.43
C LEU A 104 -1.89 -16.77 -9.57
N LEU A 105 -0.58 -16.47 -9.57
CA LEU A 105 0.47 -17.49 -9.57
C LEU A 105 0.45 -18.33 -8.29
N ILE A 106 0.34 -17.70 -7.11
CA ILE A 106 0.23 -18.41 -5.83
C ILE A 106 -1.04 -19.27 -5.81
N MET A 107 -2.16 -18.74 -6.29
CA MET A 107 -3.43 -19.45 -6.33
C MET A 107 -3.34 -20.69 -7.22
N LYS A 108 -2.81 -20.52 -8.44
CA LYS A 108 -2.69 -21.58 -9.44
C LYS A 108 -1.67 -22.67 -9.07
N TYR A 109 -0.50 -22.28 -8.57
CA TYR A 109 0.61 -23.22 -8.38
C TYR A 109 0.79 -23.69 -6.93
N SER A 110 0.13 -23.07 -5.97
CA SER A 110 0.22 -23.46 -4.56
C SER A 110 -1.14 -23.77 -3.95
N GLN A 111 -2.07 -22.82 -3.92
CA GLN A 111 -3.30 -22.97 -3.13
C GLN A 111 -4.27 -23.99 -3.72
N ILE A 112 -4.54 -23.94 -5.03
CA ILE A 112 -5.42 -24.91 -5.71
C ILE A 112 -4.88 -26.35 -5.55
N PRO A 113 -3.61 -26.67 -5.87
CA PRO A 113 -3.07 -28.01 -5.67
C PRO A 113 -3.15 -28.49 -4.20
N GLN A 114 -2.93 -27.59 -3.23
CA GLN A 114 -3.06 -27.92 -1.82
C GLN A 114 -4.51 -28.25 -1.44
N MET A 115 -5.48 -27.49 -1.95
CA MET A 115 -6.90 -27.73 -1.71
C MET A 115 -7.40 -29.00 -2.40
N GLU A 116 -6.91 -29.32 -3.59
CA GLU A 116 -7.19 -30.59 -4.27
C GLU A 116 -6.60 -31.77 -3.50
N GLY A 117 -5.36 -31.66 -3.02
CA GLY A 117 -4.75 -32.66 -2.14
C GLY A 117 -5.54 -32.86 -0.84
N LEU A 118 -5.99 -31.77 -0.20
CA LEU A 118 -6.84 -31.84 0.99
C LEU A 118 -8.19 -32.50 0.71
N LEU A 119 -8.82 -32.18 -0.43
CA LEU A 119 -10.07 -32.79 -0.84
C LEU A 119 -9.91 -34.32 -0.96
N HIS A 120 -8.85 -34.80 -1.60
CA HIS A 120 -8.59 -36.24 -1.70
C HIS A 120 -8.41 -36.90 -0.33
N LEU A 121 -7.70 -36.26 0.60
CA LEU A 121 -7.56 -36.76 1.97
C LEU A 121 -8.91 -36.82 2.72
N ILE A 122 -9.78 -35.83 2.52
CA ILE A 122 -11.12 -35.80 3.13
C ILE A 122 -12.01 -36.88 2.51
N GLU A 123 -11.89 -37.14 1.21
CA GLU A 123 -12.65 -38.18 0.51
C GLU A 123 -12.33 -39.60 1.03
N GLU A 124 -11.10 -39.84 1.51
CA GLU A 124 -10.68 -41.10 2.14
C GLU A 124 -11.22 -41.31 3.57
N LEU A 125 -11.77 -40.28 4.22
CA LEU A 125 -12.33 -40.41 5.57
C LEU A 125 -13.60 -41.27 5.58
N PRO A 126 -13.96 -41.89 6.71
CA PRO A 126 -15.22 -42.63 6.85
C PRO A 126 -16.45 -41.78 6.53
N ASP A 127 -17.45 -42.38 5.89
CA ASP A 127 -18.65 -41.66 5.48
C ASP A 127 -19.45 -41.15 6.67
N SER A 128 -19.75 -39.85 6.64
CA SER A 128 -20.60 -39.18 7.61
C SER A 128 -21.35 -38.02 6.95
N PRO A 129 -22.53 -37.64 7.45
CA PRO A 129 -23.24 -36.45 6.97
C PRO A 129 -22.44 -35.15 7.10
N GLY A 130 -21.44 -35.12 7.99
CA GLY A 130 -20.48 -34.02 8.12
C GLY A 130 -19.45 -34.02 6.99
N LYS A 131 -18.89 -35.19 6.67
CA LYS A 131 -17.96 -35.37 5.54
C LYS A 131 -18.60 -34.94 4.23
N THR A 132 -19.82 -35.39 3.92
CA THR A 132 -20.49 -35.06 2.64
C THR A 132 -20.65 -33.55 2.48
N ARG A 133 -21.12 -32.86 3.51
CA ARG A 133 -21.25 -31.39 3.51
C ARG A 133 -19.91 -30.69 3.32
N LEU A 134 -18.86 -31.19 3.97
CA LEU A 134 -17.52 -30.64 3.86
C LEU A 134 -16.94 -30.82 2.45
N VAL A 135 -17.10 -32.01 1.85
CA VAL A 135 -16.67 -32.32 0.49
C VAL A 135 -17.39 -31.44 -0.52
N ASP A 136 -18.72 -31.30 -0.41
CA ASP A 136 -19.50 -30.45 -1.32
C ASP A 136 -19.06 -28.99 -1.23
N HIS A 137 -18.84 -28.49 -0.02
CA HIS A 137 -18.35 -27.12 0.20
C HIS A 137 -16.92 -26.91 -0.35
N PHE A 138 -16.03 -27.89 -0.17
CA PHE A 138 -14.68 -27.84 -0.72
C PHE A 138 -14.68 -27.84 -2.25
N ARG A 139 -15.50 -28.68 -2.88
CA ARG A 139 -15.65 -28.74 -4.34
C ARG A 139 -16.22 -27.44 -4.90
N GLU A 140 -17.21 -26.86 -4.23
CA GLU A 140 -17.75 -25.56 -4.61
C GLU A 140 -16.68 -24.46 -4.53
N SER A 141 -15.90 -24.44 -3.44
CA SER A 141 -14.82 -23.48 -3.23
C SER A 141 -13.71 -23.63 -4.27
N LEU A 142 -13.30 -24.87 -4.58
CA LEU A 142 -12.34 -25.17 -5.65
C LEU A 142 -12.86 -24.73 -7.02
N ARG A 143 -14.13 -24.96 -7.32
CA ARG A 143 -14.75 -24.51 -8.57
C ARG A 143 -14.72 -22.99 -8.69
N LYS A 144 -15.06 -22.26 -7.62
CA LYS A 144 -14.95 -20.80 -7.57
C LYS A 144 -13.50 -20.36 -7.81
N LEU A 145 -12.52 -20.97 -7.14
CA LEU A 145 -11.10 -20.63 -7.29
C LEU A 145 -10.58 -20.87 -8.72
N HIS A 146 -10.94 -21.99 -9.34
CA HIS A 146 -10.60 -22.27 -10.74
C HIS A 146 -11.21 -21.23 -11.68
N GLN A 147 -12.50 -20.90 -11.50
CA GLN A 147 -13.17 -19.85 -12.27
C GLN A 147 -12.48 -18.50 -12.09
N THR A 148 -12.13 -18.12 -10.86
CA THR A 148 -11.41 -16.88 -10.54
C THR A 148 -10.02 -16.83 -11.20
N VAL A 149 -9.31 -17.96 -11.31
CA VAL A 149 -8.01 -18.02 -12.01
C VAL A 149 -8.19 -17.87 -13.53
N GLU A 150 -9.26 -18.42 -14.10
CA GLU A 150 -9.58 -18.31 -15.53
C GLU A 150 -10.05 -16.91 -15.92
N THR A 151 -11.03 -16.36 -15.20
CA THR A 151 -11.58 -15.02 -15.45
C THR A 151 -10.66 -13.91 -14.98
N LYS A 152 -9.74 -14.23 -14.06
CA LYS A 152 -8.86 -13.28 -13.33
C LYS A 152 -9.65 -12.29 -12.46
N GLU A 153 -10.92 -12.57 -12.22
CA GLU A 153 -11.83 -11.73 -11.45
C GLU A 153 -12.26 -12.49 -10.19
N TRP A 154 -12.24 -11.81 -9.06
CA TRP A 154 -12.75 -12.34 -7.79
C TRP A 154 -14.18 -11.85 -7.57
N GLU A 155 -15.14 -12.73 -7.75
CA GLU A 155 -16.55 -12.47 -7.43
C GLU A 155 -16.77 -12.63 -5.92
N VAL A 156 -16.74 -11.53 -5.17
CA VAL A 156 -17.19 -11.50 -3.77
C VAL A 156 -18.71 -11.44 -3.75
N THR A 157 -19.36 -12.47 -3.22
CA THR A 157 -20.80 -12.40 -2.97
C THR A 157 -21.10 -11.44 -1.81
N PRO A 158 -22.24 -10.72 -1.80
CA PRO A 158 -22.55 -9.75 -0.75
C PRO A 158 -22.55 -10.32 0.69
N GLU A 159 -22.69 -11.65 0.80
CA GLU A 159 -22.74 -12.40 2.05
C GLU A 159 -21.37 -12.92 2.50
N GLU A 160 -20.38 -12.96 1.61
CA GLU A 160 -19.02 -13.36 1.92
C GLU A 160 -18.32 -12.27 2.75
N ARG A 161 -18.06 -12.58 4.01
CA ARG A 161 -17.17 -11.77 4.84
C ARG A 161 -15.74 -11.96 4.37
N THR A 162 -15.23 -11.00 3.60
CA THR A 162 -13.81 -10.92 3.27
C THR A 162 -12.95 -10.36 4.42
N TYR A 163 -13.50 -10.28 5.65
CA TYR A 163 -12.86 -9.82 6.88
C TYR A 163 -13.32 -10.63 8.09
#